data_AF-A0A7S1YMG5-F1
#
_entry.id   AF-A0A7S1YMG5-F1
#
_cell.length_a   1.000
_cell.length_b   1.000
_cell.length_c   1.000
_cell.angle_alpha   90.00
_cell.angle_beta   90.00
_cell.angle_gamma   90.00
#
_symmetry.space_group_name_H-M   'P 1'
#
loop_
_entity.id
_entity.type
_entity.pdbx_description
1 polymer ?
#
loop_
_entity_poly.entity_id
_entity_poly.type
_entity_poly.pdbx_seq_one_letter_code
_entity_poly.pdbx_strand_id
1 'polypeptide(L)'
;GYTVVQTNLPDFLDVDDTDGTTGGTSLSEILVDVSDGDAPGLVFVDELGSSSPSSSPSGSPTASPTGSPTGSPTASPTASPTASPTASPTEAPTATISGTVLEDTDNDGEGDDPIEGSLISLIAPDGSVSQTTTTGADGSFTFTGVVPASGYTVVQTNLPDFLDVDDTDGTTGGTSLSEILVDVSDGDAPGLVFVDELGSSSPSSSPSGSPTASPTGSPTGSPTASPTASPTASPTASPTEAPTATISGTVLEDTDNDGEGDDPIEGSLISLIAPDGSVSQTTTTGADGSFTFTGVVPA
;
A
#
# COMPACT_ATOMS: atom_id res chain seq x y z
N GLY A 1 6.50 3.33 18.52
CA GLY A 1 7.29 2.89 17.37
C GLY A 1 6.38 2.78 16.19
N TYR A 2 6.88 3.16 15.02
CA TYR A 2 6.26 2.79 13.75
C TYR A 2 6.58 1.33 13.44
N THR A 3 5.80 0.68 12.58
CA THR A 3 6.12 -0.64 12.03
C THR A 3 6.37 -0.50 10.55
N VAL A 4 7.51 -0.95 10.06
CA VAL A 4 7.81 -1.05 8.63
C VAL A 4 7.46 -2.47 8.20
N VAL A 5 6.55 -2.59 7.24
CA VAL A 5 6.04 -3.87 6.77
C VAL A 5 6.42 -4.05 5.32
N GLN A 6 7.04 -5.18 5.00
CA GLN A 6 7.26 -5.59 3.62
C GLN A 6 6.09 -6.43 3.10
N THR A 7 5.69 -6.19 1.86
CA THR A 7 4.87 -7.12 1.07
C THR A 7 5.73 -7.79 0.02
N ASN A 8 5.85 -9.12 0.10
CA ASN A 8 6.71 -9.89 -0.80
C ASN A 8 6.15 -9.91 -2.22
N LEU A 9 7.07 -9.90 -3.17
CA LEU A 9 6.75 -10.19 -4.57
C LEU A 9 6.25 -11.64 -4.70
N PRO A 10 5.41 -11.96 -5.70
CA PRO A 10 4.74 -13.26 -5.80
C PRO A 10 5.66 -14.48 -5.84
N ASP A 11 6.89 -14.29 -6.32
CA ASP A 11 7.90 -15.35 -6.46
C ASP A 11 8.89 -15.39 -5.27
N PHE A 12 8.71 -14.54 -4.25
CA PHE A 12 9.64 -14.40 -3.13
C PHE A 12 8.97 -14.81 -1.81
N LEU A 13 9.71 -15.54 -0.98
CA LEU A 13 9.32 -15.98 0.35
C LEU A 13 10.22 -15.33 1.38
N ASP A 14 9.64 -15.03 2.53
CA ASP A 14 10.32 -14.35 3.62
C ASP A 14 11.28 -15.30 4.37
N VAL A 15 12.52 -14.86 4.62
CA VAL A 15 13.59 -15.69 5.20
C VAL A 15 14.02 -15.20 6.57
N ASP A 16 14.57 -13.98 6.63
CA ASP A 16 15.10 -13.40 7.86
C ASP A 16 15.09 -11.87 7.79
N ASP A 17 14.81 -11.24 8.91
CA ASP A 17 14.80 -9.79 9.05
C ASP A 17 15.88 -9.41 10.04
N THR A 18 16.89 -8.68 9.57
CA THR A 18 17.93 -8.20 10.49
C THR A 18 17.39 -6.97 11.22
N ASP A 19 16.87 -7.20 12.42
CA ASP A 19 16.22 -6.19 13.23
C ASP A 19 17.21 -5.11 13.72
N GLY A 20 16.95 -3.85 13.34
CA GLY A 20 17.63 -2.70 13.94
C GLY A 20 17.33 -2.56 15.45
N THR A 21 16.22 -3.12 15.91
CA THR A 21 15.84 -3.21 17.33
C THR A 21 14.85 -4.35 17.59
N THR A 22 15.13 -5.18 18.60
CA THR A 22 14.29 -6.28 19.12
C THR A 22 12.80 -5.95 19.20
N GLY A 23 11.97 -6.58 18.37
CA GLY A 23 10.51 -6.51 18.57
C GLY A 23 9.55 -6.97 17.46
N GLY A 24 10.01 -7.29 16.25
CA GLY A 24 9.12 -7.79 15.18
C GLY A 24 8.42 -9.10 15.57
N THR A 25 7.12 -9.22 15.29
CA THR A 25 6.32 -10.43 15.59
C THR A 25 6.13 -11.34 14.38
N SER A 26 6.55 -10.89 13.20
CA SER A 26 6.50 -11.59 11.91
C SER A 26 7.79 -11.34 11.16
N LEU A 27 8.12 -12.25 10.22
CA LEU A 27 9.32 -12.14 9.39
C LEU A 27 9.26 -10.97 8.39
N SER A 28 8.11 -10.30 8.23
CA SER A 28 7.91 -9.20 7.27
C SER A 28 7.71 -7.85 7.97
N GLU A 29 8.01 -7.75 9.26
CA GLU A 29 7.69 -6.59 10.10
C GLU A 29 8.87 -6.15 10.96
N ILE A 30 9.32 -4.91 10.74
CA ILE A 30 10.37 -4.28 11.54
C ILE A 30 9.78 -3.13 12.36
N LEU A 31 9.87 -3.23 13.69
CA LEU A 31 9.47 -2.14 14.60
C LEU A 31 10.59 -1.10 14.68
N VAL A 32 10.24 0.17 14.45
CA VAL A 32 11.19 1.29 14.39
C VAL A 32 10.79 2.37 15.40
N ASP A 33 11.76 2.81 16.20
CA ASP A 33 11.62 4.00 17.04
C ASP A 33 12.38 5.18 16.42
N VAL A 34 11.64 6.26 16.13
CA VAL A 34 12.16 7.52 15.60
C VAL A 34 12.15 8.65 16.64
N SER A 35 11.90 8.32 17.92
CA SER A 35 11.88 9.32 19.00
C SER A 35 13.20 10.07 19.16
N ASP A 36 14.32 9.42 18.81
CA ASP A 36 15.67 9.98 18.85
C ASP A 36 16.18 10.49 17.49
N GLY A 37 15.37 10.45 16.41
CA GLY A 37 15.72 10.95 15.08
C GLY A 37 15.58 9.92 13.95
N ASP A 38 16.47 10.01 12.95
CA ASP A 38 16.47 9.14 11.77
C ASP A 38 16.75 7.67 12.11
N ALA A 39 16.12 6.75 11.38
CA ALA A 39 16.31 5.30 11.49
C ALA A 39 16.76 4.69 10.16
N PRO A 40 18.07 4.75 9.83
CA PRO A 40 18.62 4.12 8.63
C PRO A 40 19.01 2.66 8.87
N GLY A 41 19.12 1.90 7.77
CA GLY A 41 19.76 0.59 7.75
C GLY A 41 18.86 -0.58 8.12
N LEU A 42 17.56 -0.47 7.87
CA LEU A 42 16.65 -1.62 7.94
C LEU A 42 16.95 -2.59 6.80
N VAL A 43 16.88 -3.90 7.04
CA VAL A 43 17.14 -4.92 6.03
C VAL A 43 16.08 -6.00 6.12
N PHE A 44 15.40 -6.24 5.00
CA PHE A 44 14.57 -7.41 4.78
C PHE A 44 15.30 -8.40 3.86
N VAL A 45 15.17 -9.69 4.12
CA VAL A 45 15.79 -10.76 3.31
C VAL A 45 14.73 -11.78 2.87
N ASP A 46 14.61 -11.96 1.54
CA ASP A 46 13.71 -12.91 0.90
C ASP A 46 14.46 -14.00 0.12
N GLU A 47 13.83 -15.15 -0.13
CA GLU A 47 14.31 -16.22 -1.01
C GLU A 47 13.34 -16.41 -2.19
N LEU A 48 13.87 -16.61 -3.40
CA LEU A 48 13.04 -17.03 -4.53
C LEU A 48 12.38 -18.39 -4.27
N GLY A 49 11.04 -18.40 -4.23
CA GLY A 49 10.20 -19.58 -4.07
C GLY A 49 10.44 -20.60 -5.19
N SER A 50 11.32 -21.57 -4.94
CA SER A 50 11.65 -22.57 -5.96
C SER A 50 10.41 -23.42 -6.28
N SER A 51 9.90 -23.33 -7.51
CA SER A 51 8.93 -24.28 -8.06
C SER A 51 9.62 -25.56 -8.57
N SER A 52 10.63 -26.05 -7.83
CA SER A 52 11.37 -27.25 -8.20
C SER A 52 10.93 -28.41 -7.30
N PRO A 53 10.19 -29.42 -7.81
CA PRO A 53 9.99 -30.63 -7.03
C PRO A 53 11.35 -31.31 -6.87
N SER A 54 11.86 -31.34 -5.64
CA SER A 54 12.98 -32.18 -5.26
C SER A 54 12.69 -33.61 -5.69
N SER A 55 13.27 -34.03 -6.81
CA SER A 55 13.23 -35.41 -7.28
C SER A 55 14.22 -36.22 -6.44
N SER A 56 13.83 -36.54 -5.21
CA SER A 56 14.45 -37.62 -4.45
C SER A 56 13.38 -38.58 -3.97
N PRO A 57 13.17 -39.72 -4.65
CA PRO A 57 12.27 -40.75 -4.16
C PRO A 57 12.89 -41.44 -2.92
N SER A 58 12.19 -41.22 -1.81
CA SER A 58 12.00 -42.05 -0.61
C SER A 58 12.60 -43.48 -0.58
N GLY A 59 13.22 -43.80 0.56
CA GLY A 59 12.91 -45.02 1.31
C GLY A 59 13.88 -46.20 1.13
N SER A 60 14.65 -46.49 2.19
CA SER A 60 15.09 -47.87 2.46
C SER A 60 14.09 -48.51 3.43
N PRO A 61 13.15 -49.36 2.96
CA PRO A 61 12.31 -50.13 3.87
C PRO A 61 13.13 -51.32 4.40
N THR A 62 13.59 -51.20 5.65
CA THR A 62 14.11 -52.34 6.40
C THR A 62 12.96 -53.18 6.92
N ALA A 63 12.61 -54.26 6.20
CA ALA A 63 12.01 -55.46 6.78
C ALA A 63 12.20 -56.65 5.82
N SER A 64 13.05 -57.59 6.22
CA SER A 64 13.19 -58.89 5.56
C SER A 64 11.95 -59.76 5.88
N PRO A 65 11.16 -60.22 4.89
CA PRO A 65 10.11 -61.19 5.16
C PRO A 65 10.72 -62.58 5.33
N THR A 66 10.55 -63.17 6.52
CA THR A 66 10.76 -64.59 6.78
C THR A 66 9.54 -65.38 6.30
N GLY A 67 9.63 -65.98 5.12
CA GLY A 67 8.62 -66.90 4.61
C GLY A 67 8.98 -67.42 3.22
N SER A 68 9.31 -68.70 3.13
CA SER A 68 9.56 -69.38 1.84
C SER A 68 8.26 -69.46 1.02
N PRO A 69 8.22 -68.98 -0.23
CA PRO A 69 7.01 -69.05 -1.04
C PRO A 69 6.86 -70.44 -1.67
N THR A 70 5.88 -71.20 -1.20
CA THR A 70 5.34 -72.35 -1.96
C THR A 70 4.32 -71.84 -2.97
N GLY A 71 4.65 -71.92 -4.26
CA GLY A 71 3.71 -71.68 -5.35
C GLY A 71 4.37 -70.99 -6.55
N SER A 72 4.54 -71.74 -7.64
CA SER A 72 5.02 -71.23 -8.93
C SER A 72 4.09 -70.12 -9.46
N PRO A 73 4.57 -68.90 -9.78
CA PRO A 73 3.74 -67.88 -10.38
C PRO A 73 3.55 -68.17 -11.87
N THR A 74 2.31 -68.51 -12.24
CA THR A 74 1.84 -68.52 -13.63
C THR A 74 1.25 -67.15 -13.94
N ALA A 75 2.04 -66.26 -14.54
CA ALA A 75 1.64 -65.24 -15.52
C ALA A 75 2.81 -64.25 -15.73
N SER A 76 3.29 -64.16 -16.97
CA SER A 76 4.18 -63.08 -17.41
C SER A 76 3.37 -61.78 -17.48
N PRO A 77 3.79 -60.67 -16.82
CA PRO A 77 3.09 -59.41 -16.92
C PRO A 77 3.27 -58.84 -18.34
N THR A 78 2.18 -58.77 -19.09
CA THR A 78 2.09 -58.04 -20.36
C THR A 78 1.45 -56.68 -20.08
N ALA A 79 2.24 -55.62 -20.24
CA ALA A 79 1.92 -54.28 -20.75
C ALA A 79 2.86 -53.26 -20.08
N SER A 80 3.78 -52.72 -20.87
CA SER A 80 4.55 -51.51 -20.59
C SER A 80 3.61 -50.38 -20.16
N PRO A 81 3.99 -49.52 -19.18
CA PRO A 81 3.13 -48.44 -18.73
C PRO A 81 2.74 -47.53 -19.90
N THR A 82 1.43 -47.29 -19.99
CA THR A 82 0.78 -46.27 -20.81
C THR A 82 1.42 -44.90 -20.54
N ALA A 83 1.56 -44.08 -21.59
CA ALA A 83 2.14 -42.74 -21.56
C ALA A 83 1.74 -41.94 -20.32
N SER A 84 2.75 -41.38 -19.63
CA SER A 84 2.56 -40.39 -18.56
C SER A 84 1.68 -39.24 -19.09
N PRO A 85 0.64 -38.80 -18.36
CA PRO A 85 -0.17 -37.66 -18.80
C PRO A 85 0.75 -36.44 -18.98
N THR A 86 0.77 -35.89 -20.20
CA THR A 86 1.57 -34.72 -20.62
C THR A 86 0.73 -33.43 -20.59
N ALA A 87 -0.29 -33.35 -19.75
CA ALA A 87 -0.95 -32.07 -19.53
C ALA A 87 -0.13 -31.31 -18.49
N SER A 88 0.66 -30.34 -18.97
CA SER A 88 1.13 -29.23 -18.14
C SER A 88 -0.08 -28.65 -17.38
N PRO A 89 0.05 -28.26 -16.10
CA PRO A 89 -1.05 -27.60 -15.41
C PRO A 89 -1.52 -26.42 -16.26
N THR A 90 -2.83 -26.35 -16.53
CA THR A 90 -3.46 -25.15 -17.07
C THR A 90 -3.37 -24.09 -15.97
N GLU A 91 -2.80 -22.92 -16.28
CA GLU A 91 -2.81 -21.78 -15.35
C GLU A 91 -4.25 -21.51 -14.89
N ALA A 92 -4.39 -21.20 -13.60
CA ALA A 92 -5.70 -20.84 -13.04
C ALA A 92 -6.22 -19.59 -13.78
N PRO A 93 -7.54 -19.49 -14.03
CA PRO A 93 -8.11 -18.28 -14.62
C PRO A 93 -7.86 -17.09 -13.68
N THR A 94 -7.54 -15.95 -14.27
CA THR A 94 -7.37 -14.67 -13.58
C THR A 94 -8.36 -13.65 -14.14
N ALA A 95 -8.62 -12.61 -13.35
CA ALA A 95 -9.49 -11.49 -13.69
C ALA A 95 -8.69 -10.17 -13.69
N THR A 96 -9.28 -9.16 -14.31
CA THR A 96 -8.78 -7.79 -14.39
C THR A 96 -9.78 -6.84 -13.73
N ILE A 97 -9.27 -5.90 -12.94
CA ILE A 97 -10.05 -4.81 -12.37
C ILE A 97 -9.44 -3.50 -12.88
N SER A 98 -10.24 -2.58 -13.40
CA SER A 98 -9.72 -1.32 -13.94
C SER A 98 -10.69 -0.17 -13.79
N GLY A 99 -10.17 1.04 -13.64
CA GLY A 99 -10.97 2.24 -13.46
C GLY A 99 -10.19 3.53 -13.66
N THR A 100 -10.79 4.64 -13.24
CA THR A 100 -10.22 5.99 -13.31
C THR A 100 -10.45 6.77 -12.02
N VAL A 101 -9.57 7.73 -11.74
CA VAL A 101 -9.78 8.78 -10.74
C VAL A 101 -9.84 10.13 -11.46
N LEU A 102 -10.89 10.90 -11.19
CA LEU A 102 -11.21 12.14 -11.88
C LEU A 102 -11.45 13.29 -10.89
N GLU A 103 -11.11 14.50 -11.28
CA GLU A 103 -11.39 15.75 -10.57
C GLU A 103 -12.76 16.28 -11.02
N ASP A 104 -13.64 16.59 -10.07
CA ASP A 104 -14.82 17.43 -10.24
C ASP A 104 -14.39 18.90 -10.21
N THR A 105 -14.28 19.52 -11.39
CA THR A 105 -13.76 20.89 -11.53
C THR A 105 -14.85 21.95 -11.50
N ASP A 106 -16.10 21.56 -11.78
CA ASP A 106 -17.25 22.47 -11.84
C ASP A 106 -18.30 22.26 -10.74
N ASN A 107 -18.01 21.35 -9.81
CA ASN A 107 -18.76 21.02 -8.61
C ASN A 107 -20.15 20.42 -8.93
N ASP A 108 -20.27 19.69 -10.04
CA ASP A 108 -21.52 19.03 -10.44
C ASP A 108 -21.63 17.57 -9.99
N GLY A 109 -20.56 17.03 -9.39
CA GLY A 109 -20.45 15.66 -8.88
C GLY A 109 -20.00 14.63 -9.92
N GLU A 110 -19.77 15.03 -11.16
CA GLU A 110 -19.20 14.17 -12.19
C GLU A 110 -17.69 14.44 -12.32
N GLY A 111 -16.95 13.40 -12.73
CA GLY A 111 -15.52 13.55 -12.98
C GLY A 111 -15.24 14.24 -14.33
N ASP A 112 -14.46 15.32 -14.31
CA ASP A 112 -14.07 16.10 -15.49
C ASP A 112 -12.66 15.77 -16.00
N ASP A 113 -11.67 16.04 -15.14
CA ASP A 113 -10.24 16.02 -15.49
C ASP A 113 -9.54 14.83 -14.82
N PRO A 114 -8.56 14.17 -15.46
CA PRO A 114 -7.89 13.01 -14.87
C PRO A 114 -6.95 13.40 -13.74
N ILE A 115 -6.99 12.64 -12.64
CA ILE A 115 -6.07 12.78 -11.52
C ILE A 115 -4.95 11.73 -11.62
N GLU A 116 -3.75 12.17 -11.95
CA GLU A 116 -2.52 11.35 -11.96
C GLU A 116 -1.90 11.27 -10.57
N GLY A 117 -1.41 10.10 -10.18
CA GLY A 117 -0.64 9.95 -8.94
C GLY A 117 -1.43 9.47 -7.72
N SER A 118 -2.75 9.25 -7.83
CA SER A 118 -3.57 8.72 -6.73
C SER A 118 -3.26 7.25 -6.47
N LEU A 119 -3.03 6.88 -5.21
CA LEU A 119 -2.75 5.50 -4.81
C LEU A 119 -4.04 4.71 -4.71
N ILE A 120 -4.11 3.58 -5.41
CA ILE A 120 -5.24 2.66 -5.43
C ILE A 120 -4.81 1.31 -4.85
N SER A 121 -5.54 0.84 -3.84
CA SER A 121 -5.30 -0.44 -3.17
C SER A 121 -6.44 -1.41 -3.43
N LEU A 122 -6.13 -2.63 -3.85
CA LEU A 122 -7.07 -3.74 -3.95
C LEU A 122 -6.99 -4.59 -2.69
N ILE A 123 -8.04 -4.57 -1.88
CA ILE A 123 -8.17 -5.37 -0.67
C ILE A 123 -8.89 -6.67 -1.01
N ALA A 124 -8.30 -7.81 -0.65
CA ALA A 124 -8.89 -9.13 -0.82
C ALA A 124 -10.07 -9.36 0.14
N PRO A 125 -10.94 -10.35 -0.12
CA PRO A 125 -12.08 -10.66 0.74
C PRO A 125 -11.73 -11.04 2.20
N ASP A 126 -10.46 -11.40 2.46
CA ASP A 126 -9.94 -11.67 3.80
C ASP A 126 -9.47 -10.41 4.55
N GLY A 127 -9.52 -9.25 3.92
CA GLY A 127 -9.11 -7.96 4.47
C GLY A 127 -7.63 -7.62 4.25
N SER A 128 -6.85 -8.49 3.61
CA SER A 128 -5.45 -8.21 3.27
C SER A 128 -5.33 -7.33 2.02
N VAL A 129 -4.27 -6.53 1.93
CA VAL A 129 -3.95 -5.81 0.69
C VAL A 129 -3.44 -6.83 -0.33
N SER A 130 -4.16 -7.00 -1.43
CA SER A 130 -3.81 -7.93 -2.51
C SER A 130 -2.85 -7.31 -3.51
N GLN A 131 -3.11 -6.07 -3.94
CA GLN A 131 -2.31 -5.34 -4.91
C GLN A 131 -2.45 -3.84 -4.66
N THR A 132 -1.47 -3.05 -5.09
CA THR A 132 -1.59 -1.58 -5.15
C THR A 132 -1.09 -1.08 -6.50
N THR A 133 -1.58 0.09 -6.90
CA THR A 133 -1.14 0.78 -8.11
C THR A 133 -1.34 2.28 -7.95
N THR A 134 -0.84 3.06 -8.88
CA THR A 134 -1.00 4.52 -8.91
C THR A 134 -1.64 4.91 -10.22
N THR A 135 -2.55 5.88 -10.20
CA THR A 135 -3.19 6.35 -11.44
C THR A 135 -2.18 6.95 -12.41
N GLY A 136 -2.32 6.62 -13.69
CA GLY A 136 -1.52 7.21 -14.76
C GLY A 136 -1.93 8.64 -15.11
N ALA A 137 -1.23 9.26 -16.06
CA ALA A 137 -1.50 10.62 -16.56
C ALA A 137 -2.92 10.82 -17.13
N ASP A 138 -3.61 9.75 -17.47
CA ASP A 138 -5.01 9.73 -17.91
C ASP A 138 -5.99 9.36 -16.78
N GLY A 139 -5.53 9.36 -15.53
CA GLY A 139 -6.31 9.00 -14.35
C GLY A 139 -6.55 7.51 -14.20
N SER A 140 -6.05 6.66 -15.12
CA SER A 140 -6.40 5.24 -15.15
C SER A 140 -5.60 4.39 -14.17
N PHE A 141 -6.23 3.33 -13.66
CA PHE A 141 -5.58 2.27 -12.88
C PHE A 141 -6.01 0.90 -13.37
N THR A 142 -5.17 -0.12 -13.17
CA THR A 142 -5.49 -1.52 -13.55
C THR A 142 -4.79 -2.52 -12.63
N PHE A 143 -5.54 -3.49 -12.16
CA PHE A 143 -5.06 -4.71 -11.51
C PHE A 143 -5.23 -5.88 -12.45
N THR A 144 -4.17 -6.65 -12.68
CA THR A 144 -4.19 -7.87 -13.50
C THR A 144 -3.86 -9.08 -12.65
N GLY A 145 -4.17 -10.28 -13.12
CA GLY A 145 -3.83 -11.49 -12.38
C GLY A 145 -4.64 -11.68 -11.10
N VAL A 146 -5.80 -11.00 -10.97
CA VAL A 146 -6.63 -11.09 -9.76
C VAL A 146 -7.28 -12.46 -9.70
N VAL A 147 -7.23 -13.11 -8.55
CA VAL A 147 -7.88 -14.41 -8.36
C VAL A 147 -9.40 -14.20 -8.39
N PRO A 148 -10.17 -14.91 -9.24
CA PRO A 148 -11.62 -14.72 -9.31
C PRO A 148 -12.31 -15.02 -7.98
N ALA A 149 -12.85 -13.98 -7.34
CA ALA A 149 -13.64 -14.05 -6.13
C ALA A 149 -14.56 -12.82 -6.01
N SER A 150 -15.59 -12.94 -5.18
CA SER A 150 -16.45 -11.83 -4.80
C SER A 150 -15.93 -11.15 -3.53
N GLY A 151 -16.15 -9.84 -3.39
CA GLY A 151 -15.89 -9.13 -2.14
C GLY A 151 -14.50 -8.52 -2.04
N TYR A 152 -13.90 -8.19 -3.17
CA TYR A 152 -12.74 -7.30 -3.21
C TYR A 152 -13.20 -5.87 -2.89
N THR A 153 -12.34 -5.08 -2.26
CA THR A 153 -12.57 -3.65 -2.07
C THR A 153 -11.44 -2.86 -2.75
N VAL A 154 -11.78 -1.97 -3.67
CA VAL A 154 -10.83 -1.01 -4.24
C VAL A 154 -10.88 0.25 -3.40
N VAL A 155 -9.76 0.61 -2.80
CA VAL A 155 -9.63 1.75 -1.90
C VAL A 155 -8.74 2.80 -2.54
N GLN A 156 -9.22 4.03 -2.63
CA GLN A 156 -8.42 5.18 -3.03
C GLN A 156 -7.79 5.85 -1.81
N THR A 157 -6.54 6.30 -1.95
CA THR A 157 -5.94 7.31 -1.08
C THR A 157 -5.81 8.62 -1.84
N ASN A 158 -6.46 9.66 -1.33
CA ASN A 158 -6.50 10.96 -1.99
C ASN A 158 -5.12 11.63 -1.96
N LEU A 159 -4.83 12.33 -3.05
CA LEU A 159 -3.69 13.23 -3.10
C LEU A 159 -3.90 14.40 -2.11
N PRO A 160 -2.81 15.04 -1.65
CA PRO A 160 -2.92 16.25 -0.85
C PRO A 160 -3.77 17.30 -1.57
N ASP A 161 -4.60 18.00 -0.80
CA ASP A 161 -5.55 19.00 -1.28
C ASP A 161 -6.74 18.45 -2.10
N PHE A 162 -6.91 17.13 -2.27
CA PHE A 162 -8.12 16.54 -2.86
C PHE A 162 -9.05 15.96 -1.77
N LEU A 163 -10.36 16.07 -2.00
CA LEU A 163 -11.43 15.57 -1.12
C LEU A 163 -12.37 14.66 -1.91
N ASP A 164 -12.87 13.58 -1.29
CA ASP A 164 -13.79 12.66 -1.97
C ASP A 164 -15.14 13.36 -2.25
N VAL A 165 -15.65 13.20 -3.48
CA VAL A 165 -16.95 13.73 -3.92
C VAL A 165 -17.95 12.61 -4.12
N ASP A 166 -17.67 11.73 -5.08
CA ASP A 166 -18.57 10.65 -5.46
C ASP A 166 -17.78 9.46 -6.01
N ASP A 167 -18.34 8.27 -5.85
CA ASP A 167 -17.83 7.05 -6.45
C ASP A 167 -18.90 6.47 -7.37
N THR A 168 -18.58 6.34 -8.67
CA THR A 168 -19.48 5.62 -9.57
C THR A 168 -19.20 4.13 -9.42
N ASP A 169 -19.99 3.50 -8.55
CA ASP A 169 -19.86 2.07 -8.27
C ASP A 169 -20.12 1.20 -9.51
N GLY A 170 -19.26 0.19 -9.71
CA GLY A 170 -19.56 -0.91 -10.63
C GLY A 170 -20.63 -1.85 -10.06
N THR A 171 -20.78 -1.87 -8.73
CA THR A 171 -21.80 -2.61 -7.99
C THR A 171 -22.06 -1.97 -6.63
N THR A 172 -23.30 -1.54 -6.38
CA THR A 172 -23.83 -0.97 -5.13
C THR A 172 -23.26 -1.59 -3.86
N GLY A 173 -22.48 -0.83 -3.08
CA GLY A 173 -22.07 -1.29 -1.75
C GLY A 173 -20.93 -0.59 -1.02
N GLY A 174 -20.27 0.44 -1.57
CA GLY A 174 -19.26 1.20 -0.85
C GLY A 174 -19.83 1.80 0.44
N THR A 175 -19.14 1.63 1.57
CA THR A 175 -19.53 2.26 2.85
C THR A 175 -18.88 3.63 3.07
N SER A 176 -17.97 4.02 2.19
CA SER A 176 -17.20 5.26 2.17
C SER A 176 -16.96 5.69 0.73
N LEU A 177 -16.84 7.00 0.48
CA LEU A 177 -16.62 7.57 -0.86
C LEU A 177 -15.22 7.22 -1.45
N SER A 178 -14.33 6.66 -0.63
CA SER A 178 -13.00 6.19 -1.05
C SER A 178 -12.95 4.67 -1.28
N GLU A 179 -14.07 3.94 -1.21
CA GLU A 179 -14.10 2.47 -1.26
C GLU A 179 -15.16 1.92 -2.21
N ILE A 180 -14.73 1.16 -3.22
CA ILE A 180 -15.63 0.48 -4.16
C ILE A 180 -15.56 -1.03 -3.93
N LEU A 181 -16.70 -1.66 -3.63
CA LEU A 181 -16.81 -3.12 -3.56
C LEU A 181 -16.89 -3.71 -4.98
N VAL A 182 -16.10 -4.74 -5.25
CA VAL A 182 -15.95 -5.36 -6.56
C VAL A 182 -16.15 -6.88 -6.47
N ASP A 183 -16.92 -7.41 -7.41
CA ASP A 183 -17.09 -8.85 -7.63
C ASP A 183 -16.45 -9.24 -8.96
N VAL A 184 -15.41 -10.07 -8.91
CA VAL A 184 -14.74 -10.65 -10.08
C VAL A 184 -14.92 -12.16 -10.17
N SER A 185 -15.90 -12.73 -9.45
CA SER A 185 -16.16 -14.17 -9.47
C SER A 185 -16.61 -14.68 -10.85
N ASP A 186 -17.27 -13.82 -11.63
CA ASP A 186 -17.79 -14.12 -12.96
C ASP A 186 -16.97 -13.49 -14.11
N GLY A 187 -15.88 -12.78 -13.83
CA GLY A 187 -15.00 -12.18 -14.85
C GLY A 187 -14.36 -10.85 -14.46
N ASP A 188 -13.95 -10.08 -15.47
CA ASP A 188 -13.32 -8.77 -15.30
C ASP A 188 -14.31 -7.71 -14.79
N ALA A 189 -13.80 -6.73 -14.04
CA ALA A 189 -14.55 -5.58 -13.54
C ALA A 189 -13.92 -4.26 -14.03
N PRO A 190 -14.25 -3.82 -15.26
CA PRO A 190 -13.81 -2.53 -15.78
C PRO A 190 -14.76 -1.38 -15.40
N GLY A 191 -14.25 -0.15 -15.49
CA GLY A 191 -15.06 1.08 -15.46
C GLY A 191 -15.40 1.59 -14.06
N LEU A 192 -14.58 1.27 -13.05
CA LEU A 192 -14.70 1.91 -11.75
C LEU A 192 -14.31 3.39 -11.84
N VAL A 193 -15.00 4.27 -11.12
CA VAL A 193 -14.68 5.70 -11.12
C VAL A 193 -14.68 6.23 -9.69
N PHE A 194 -13.61 6.91 -9.32
CA PHE A 194 -13.56 7.79 -8.16
C PHE A 194 -13.57 9.25 -8.63
N VAL A 195 -14.32 10.10 -7.94
CA VAL A 195 -14.43 11.54 -8.22
C VAL A 195 -14.00 12.32 -6.98
N ASP A 196 -13.03 13.20 -7.14
CA ASP A 196 -12.51 14.07 -6.08
C ASP A 196 -12.64 15.55 -6.45
N GLU A 197 -12.63 16.45 -5.47
CA GLU A 197 -12.56 17.90 -5.67
C GLU A 197 -11.27 18.48 -5.06
N LEU A 198 -10.69 19.51 -5.70
CA LEU A 198 -9.62 20.29 -5.08
C LEU A 198 -10.17 21.10 -3.88
N GLY A 199 -9.82 20.67 -2.68
CA GLY A 199 -10.05 21.36 -1.42
C GLY A 199 -9.43 22.75 -1.44
N SER A 200 -10.25 23.78 -1.65
CA SER A 200 -9.80 25.18 -1.69
C SER A 200 -9.15 25.63 -0.37
N SER A 201 -7.83 25.44 -0.23
CA SER A 201 -7.03 25.93 0.89
C SER A 201 -6.72 27.44 0.73
N SER A 202 -7.75 28.29 0.75
CA SER A 202 -7.54 29.71 1.09
C SER A 202 -8.79 30.35 1.69
N PRO A 203 -8.81 30.68 3.00
CA PRO A 203 -9.73 31.71 3.46
C PRO A 203 -9.31 33.02 2.77
N SER A 204 -10.16 33.54 1.89
CA SER A 204 -10.01 34.90 1.37
C SER A 204 -10.00 35.88 2.54
N SER A 205 -8.81 36.22 3.03
CA SER A 205 -8.58 37.26 4.02
C SER A 205 -8.60 38.65 3.37
N SER A 206 -9.51 38.86 2.42
CA SER A 206 -9.87 40.22 1.99
C SER A 206 -11.13 40.64 2.72
N PRO A 207 -11.03 41.47 3.78
CA PRO A 207 -12.16 42.28 4.17
C PRO A 207 -12.40 43.30 3.04
N SER A 208 -13.18 42.92 2.03
CA SER A 208 -13.70 43.84 1.01
C SER A 208 -14.80 44.69 1.65
N GLY A 209 -14.37 45.67 2.43
CA GLY A 209 -15.24 46.63 3.10
C GLY A 209 -14.44 47.87 3.49
N SER A 210 -14.01 48.66 2.50
CA SER A 210 -13.56 50.02 2.78
C SER A 210 -14.70 50.78 3.49
N PRO A 211 -14.48 51.36 4.68
CA PRO A 211 -15.52 52.11 5.37
C PRO A 211 -15.71 53.45 4.65
N THR A 212 -16.64 53.50 3.70
CA THR A 212 -17.08 54.76 3.10
C THR A 212 -18.19 55.37 3.95
N ALA A 213 -17.80 56.14 4.98
CA ALA A 213 -18.62 57.20 5.53
C ALA A 213 -17.73 58.22 6.28
N SER A 214 -17.57 59.41 5.70
CA SER A 214 -16.97 60.58 6.33
C SER A 214 -17.80 61.03 7.55
N PRO A 215 -17.20 61.41 8.68
CA PRO A 215 -17.96 61.88 9.84
C PRO A 215 -18.47 63.30 9.58
N THR A 216 -19.79 63.46 9.42
CA THR A 216 -20.45 64.77 9.51
C THR A 216 -21.06 64.93 10.90
N GLY A 217 -20.29 65.47 11.85
CA GLY A 217 -20.77 65.81 13.17
C GLY A 217 -19.65 66.40 14.03
N SER A 218 -19.69 67.70 14.28
CA SER A 218 -18.75 68.41 15.16
C SER A 218 -18.90 67.94 16.61
N PRO A 219 -17.80 67.78 17.39
CA PRO A 219 -17.86 67.19 18.72
C PRO A 219 -18.33 68.23 19.74
N THR A 220 -19.43 67.95 20.44
CA THR A 220 -19.80 68.66 21.66
C THR A 220 -19.76 67.69 22.83
N GLY A 221 -18.73 67.81 23.67
CA GLY A 221 -18.64 67.10 24.94
C GLY A 221 -17.25 66.53 25.20
N SER A 222 -16.48 67.22 26.03
CA SER A 222 -15.28 66.66 26.67
C SER A 222 -15.72 65.67 27.76
N PRO A 223 -15.14 64.46 27.77
CA PRO A 223 -14.61 63.93 29.01
C PRO A 223 -13.16 63.40 28.83
N THR A 224 -12.26 64.05 29.57
CA THR A 224 -11.24 63.48 30.47
C THR A 224 -10.56 62.14 30.09
N ALA A 225 -9.26 62.24 29.78
CA ALA A 225 -8.18 61.24 29.86
C ALA A 225 -8.54 59.74 29.72
N SER A 226 -8.14 59.14 28.58
CA SER A 226 -8.07 57.69 28.35
C SER A 226 -6.63 57.31 27.94
N PRO A 227 -6.17 56.08 28.24
CA PRO A 227 -4.77 55.78 28.55
C PRO A 227 -3.86 55.72 27.31
N THR A 228 -2.64 56.25 27.49
CA THR A 228 -1.52 56.11 26.56
C THR A 228 -0.86 54.73 26.74
N ALA A 229 -1.22 53.75 25.91
CA ALA A 229 -0.33 52.65 25.49
C ALA A 229 -1.02 51.85 24.37
N SER A 230 -0.54 52.03 23.13
CA SER A 230 -0.83 51.10 22.04
C SER A 230 -0.08 49.79 22.31
N PRO A 231 -0.68 48.60 22.15
CA PRO A 231 0.00 47.35 22.38
C PRO A 231 1.14 47.18 21.36
N THR A 232 2.33 46.94 21.90
CA THR A 232 3.55 46.55 21.18
C THR A 232 3.27 45.36 20.25
N ALA A 233 3.93 45.35 19.09
CA ALA A 233 3.83 44.37 18.03
C ALA A 233 3.53 42.93 18.51
N SER A 234 2.47 42.32 17.95
CA SER A 234 2.21 40.90 18.08
C SER A 234 3.40 40.11 17.51
N PRO A 235 3.93 39.11 18.21
CA PRO A 235 5.10 38.37 17.76
C PRO A 235 4.81 37.68 16.42
N THR A 236 5.60 38.02 15.40
CA THR A 236 5.57 37.43 14.05
C THR A 236 6.50 36.23 13.95
N ALA A 237 6.52 35.36 14.94
CA ALA A 237 7.16 34.06 14.78
C ALA A 237 6.13 33.14 14.14
N SER A 238 6.25 32.94 12.83
CA SER A 238 5.65 31.78 12.17
C SER A 238 6.07 30.52 12.94
N PRO A 239 5.19 29.55 13.19
CA PRO A 239 5.58 28.32 13.86
C PRO A 239 6.75 27.70 13.09
N THR A 240 7.84 27.41 13.80
CA THR A 240 8.91 26.55 13.28
C THR A 240 8.28 25.18 13.03
N GLU A 241 8.41 24.65 11.81
CA GLU A 241 7.99 23.29 11.49
C GLU A 241 8.57 22.31 12.52
N ALA A 242 7.74 21.37 12.98
CA ALA A 242 8.18 20.34 13.90
C ALA A 242 9.31 19.51 13.24
N PRO A 243 10.32 19.06 14.00
CA PRO A 243 11.35 18.20 13.44
C PRO A 243 10.73 16.91 12.89
N THR A 244 11.15 16.52 11.68
CA THR A 244 10.77 15.27 11.03
C THR A 244 11.97 14.33 10.95
N ALA A 245 11.70 13.03 10.88
CA ALA A 245 12.68 11.96 10.77
C ALA A 245 12.60 11.27 9.40
N THR A 246 13.67 10.55 9.07
CA THR A 246 13.81 9.72 7.88
C THR A 246 13.97 8.25 8.31
N ILE A 247 13.26 7.35 7.64
CA ILE A 247 13.42 5.90 7.82
C ILE A 247 13.89 5.33 6.48
N SER A 248 14.92 4.51 6.46
CA SER A 248 15.47 3.94 5.21
C SER A 248 16.06 2.56 5.40
N GLY A 249 16.05 1.77 4.33
CA GLY A 249 16.54 0.40 4.35
C GLY A 249 16.65 -0.22 2.96
N THR A 250 16.85 -1.54 2.93
CA THR A 250 16.95 -2.35 1.71
C THR A 250 16.16 -3.64 1.82
N VAL A 251 15.71 -4.15 0.68
CA VAL A 251 15.20 -5.53 0.51
C VAL A 251 16.17 -6.30 -0.37
N LEU A 252 16.60 -7.46 0.09
CA LEU A 252 17.63 -8.28 -0.54
C LEU A 252 17.15 -9.72 -0.73
N GLU A 253 17.63 -10.38 -1.78
CA GLU A 253 17.46 -11.81 -2.05
C GLU A 253 18.60 -12.60 -1.41
N ASP A 254 18.27 -13.61 -0.61
CA ASP A 254 19.17 -14.68 -0.18
C ASP A 254 19.28 -15.72 -1.31
N THR A 255 20.39 -15.66 -2.04
CA THR A 255 20.59 -16.50 -3.23
C THR A 255 21.24 -17.83 -2.89
N ASP A 256 21.96 -17.92 -1.77
CA ASP A 256 22.70 -19.12 -1.36
C ASP A 256 22.14 -19.84 -0.12
N ASN A 257 21.02 -19.34 0.41
CA ASN A 257 20.24 -19.87 1.52
C ASN A 257 21.05 -19.91 2.82
N ASP A 258 21.85 -18.87 3.09
CA ASP A 258 22.62 -18.69 4.32
C ASP A 258 21.96 -17.72 5.33
N GLY A 259 20.87 -17.06 4.93
CA GLY A 259 20.11 -16.10 5.72
C GLY A 259 20.62 -14.66 5.64
N GLU A 260 21.68 -14.39 4.87
CA GLU A 260 22.14 -13.04 4.55
C GLU A 260 21.62 -12.61 3.17
N GLY A 261 21.32 -11.31 3.02
CA GLY A 261 20.90 -10.76 1.74
C GLY A 261 22.07 -10.55 0.78
N ASP A 262 21.97 -11.10 -0.44
CA ASP A 262 23.00 -11.03 -1.48
C ASP A 262 22.70 -9.95 -2.53
N ASP A 263 21.54 -10.08 -3.19
CA ASP A 263 21.19 -9.31 -4.39
C ASP A 263 19.98 -8.39 -4.12
N PRO A 264 19.94 -7.16 -4.68
CA PRO A 264 18.84 -6.23 -4.43
C PRO A 264 17.53 -6.66 -5.10
N ILE A 265 16.41 -6.58 -4.36
CA ILE A 265 15.08 -6.82 -4.91
C ILE A 265 14.41 -5.48 -5.24
N GLU A 266 14.17 -5.24 -6.52
CA GLU A 266 13.45 -4.06 -7.03
C GLU A 266 11.93 -4.28 -7.01
N GLY A 267 11.17 -3.25 -6.63
CA GLY A 267 9.71 -3.25 -6.72
C GLY A 267 8.97 -3.89 -5.53
N SER A 268 9.68 -4.29 -4.47
CA SER A 268 9.04 -4.73 -3.22
C SER A 268 8.31 -3.57 -2.55
N LEU A 269 7.05 -3.79 -2.16
CA LEU A 269 6.23 -2.76 -1.50
C LEU A 269 6.55 -2.70 -0.02
N ILE A 270 6.85 -1.49 0.48
CA ILE A 270 7.16 -1.21 1.87
C ILE A 270 6.12 -0.23 2.43
N SER A 271 5.48 -0.60 3.53
CA SER A 271 4.47 0.19 4.22
C SER A 271 4.96 0.65 5.59
N LEU A 272 4.83 1.93 5.89
CA LEU A 272 5.09 2.49 7.21
C LEU A 272 3.78 2.61 7.98
N ILE A 273 3.61 1.81 9.03
CA ILE A 273 2.42 1.79 9.89
C ILE A 273 2.66 2.67 11.12
N ALA A 274 1.76 3.61 11.36
CA ALA A 274 1.79 4.49 12.52
C ALA A 274 1.44 3.74 13.81
N PRO A 275 1.78 4.30 14.99
CA PRO A 275 1.48 3.67 16.29
C PRO A 275 -0.01 3.39 16.54
N ASP A 276 -0.92 4.04 15.81
CA ASP A 276 -2.36 3.82 15.87
C ASP A 276 -2.85 2.67 14.96
N GLY A 277 -1.94 2.04 14.20
CA GLY A 277 -2.23 0.95 13.27
C GLY A 277 -2.62 1.40 11.87
N SER A 278 -2.66 2.71 11.58
CA SER A 278 -2.94 3.22 10.24
C SER A 278 -1.70 3.17 9.34
N VAL A 279 -1.90 3.00 8.03
CA VAL A 279 -0.82 3.17 7.05
C VAL A 279 -0.49 4.66 6.95
N SER A 280 0.74 5.03 7.30
CA SER A 280 1.22 6.42 7.26
C SER A 280 1.82 6.78 5.91
N GLN A 281 2.65 5.91 5.34
CA GLN A 281 3.30 6.09 4.04
C GLN A 281 3.53 4.72 3.39
N THR A 282 3.62 4.69 2.07
CA THR A 282 4.06 3.50 1.32
C THR A 282 5.11 3.91 0.28
N THR A 283 5.98 2.98 -0.08
CA THR A 283 6.98 3.16 -1.14
C THR A 283 7.33 1.79 -1.74
N THR A 284 8.01 1.77 -2.88
CA THR A 284 8.56 0.54 -3.46
C THR A 284 10.08 0.62 -3.49
N THR A 285 10.76 -0.52 -3.38
CA THR A 285 12.21 -0.54 -3.52
C THR A 285 12.67 -0.14 -4.92
N GLY A 286 13.74 0.65 -4.99
CA GLY A 286 14.41 0.97 -6.25
C GLY A 286 15.23 -0.19 -6.81
N ALA A 287 15.89 0.02 -7.96
CA ALA A 287 16.75 -0.98 -8.60
C ALA A 287 17.94 -1.45 -7.75
N ASP A 288 18.29 -0.71 -6.70
CA ASP A 288 19.31 -1.07 -5.71
C ASP A 288 18.71 -1.69 -4.44
N GLY A 289 17.43 -2.08 -4.47
CA GLY A 289 16.70 -2.65 -3.35
C GLY A 289 16.36 -1.64 -2.26
N SER A 290 16.69 -0.36 -2.43
CA SER A 290 16.56 0.64 -1.36
C SER A 290 15.15 1.24 -1.27
N PHE A 291 14.74 1.57 -0.04
CA PHE A 291 13.53 2.35 0.24
C PHE A 291 13.82 3.49 1.22
N THR A 292 12.99 4.53 1.17
CA THR A 292 13.09 5.68 2.10
C THR A 292 11.74 6.32 2.35
N PHE A 293 11.43 6.56 3.63
CA PHE A 293 10.35 7.42 4.10
C PHE A 293 10.92 8.72 4.63
N THR A 294 10.36 9.85 4.22
CA THR A 294 10.77 11.18 4.68
C THR A 294 9.60 11.86 5.40
N GLY A 295 9.88 12.88 6.21
CA GLY A 295 8.81 13.64 6.85
C GLY A 295 8.09 12.87 7.96
N VAL A 296 8.68 11.78 8.48
CA VAL A 296 8.06 10.96 9.53
C VAL A 296 8.03 11.76 10.83
N VAL A 297 6.86 11.92 11.43
CA VAL A 297 6.72 12.68 12.68
C VAL A 297 7.21 11.80 13.85
N PRO A 298 8.23 12.24 14.61
CA PRO A 298 8.65 11.52 15.81
C PRO A 298 7.48 11.39 16.80
N ALA A 299 7.25 10.17 17.30
CA ALA A 299 6.20 9.88 18.26
C ALA A 299 6.48 10.44 19.67
#